data_AF-A0A7J3XM62-F1
#
_entry.id   AF-A0A7J3XM62-F1
#
_cell.length_a   1.000
_cell.length_b   1.000
_cell.length_c   1.000
_cell.angle_alpha   90.00
_cell.angle_beta   90.00
_cell.angle_gamma   90.00
#
_symmetry.space_group_name_H-M   'P 1'
#
loop_
_entity.id
_entity.type
_entity.pdbx_description
1 polymer ?
#
loop_
_entity_poly.entity_id
_entity_poly.type
_entity_poly.pdbx_seq_one_letter_code
_entity_poly.pdbx_strand_id
1 'polypeptide(L)' 'RYGRVVAKVICDGVNLNAALLENGLAKILTTYCSKSEFRTEWWARAYGCD' A
#
# COMPACT_ATOMS: atom_id res chain seq x y z
N ARG A 1 11.12 14.39 4.69
CA ARG A 1 10.73 13.64 3.46
C ARG A 1 12.04 13.17 2.82
N TYR A 2 12.29 11.86 2.72
CA TYR A 2 13.63 11.29 2.45
C TYR A 2 13.94 11.06 0.95
N GLY A 3 13.29 11.78 0.02
CA GLY A 3 13.50 11.59 -1.42
C GLY A 3 13.03 10.25 -2.00
N ARG A 4 12.31 9.42 -1.23
CA ARG A 4 11.81 8.12 -1.68
C ARG A 4 10.56 8.25 -2.54
N VAL A 5 10.49 7.45 -3.60
CA VAL A 5 9.29 7.25 -4.42
C VAL A 5 8.34 6.29 -3.69
N VAL A 6 7.04 6.59 -3.73
CA VAL A 6 5.97 5.71 -3.24
C VAL A 6 5.34 5.07 -4.46
N ALA A 7 5.31 3.74 -4.51
CA ALA A 7 4.83 2.98 -5.65
C ALA A 7 4.08 1.72 -5.21
N LYS A 8 3.23 1.21 -6.10
CA LYS A 8 2.69 -0.15 -6.07
C LYS A 8 3.66 -1.05 -6.81
N VAL A 9 4.12 -2.12 -6.16
CA VAL A 9 5.11 -3.05 -6.70
C VAL A 9 4.42 -4.33 -7.13
N ILE A 10 4.70 -4.76 -8.36
CA ILE A 10 4.19 -6.02 -8.92
C ILE A 10 5.38 -6.97 -9.12
N CYS A 11 5.29 -8.17 -8.57
CA CYS A 11 6.26 -9.24 -8.71
C CYS A 11 5.54 -10.46 -9.31
N ASP A 12 5.95 -10.91 -10.50
CA ASP A 12 5.33 -12.06 -11.19
C ASP A 12 3.79 -11.97 -11.30
N GLY A 13 3.27 -10.77 -11.57
CA GLY A 13 1.83 -10.50 -11.65
C GLY A 13 1.12 -10.32 -10.31
N VAL A 14 1.80 -10.56 -9.19
CA VAL A 14 1.27 -10.39 -7.83
C VAL A 14 1.54 -8.96 -7.34
N ASN A 15 0.50 -8.29 -6.85
CA ASN A 15 0.65 -7.03 -6.13
C ASN A 15 1.28 -7.29 -4.76
N LEU A 16 2.58 -6.99 -4.62
CA LEU A 16 3.34 -7.22 -3.40
C LEU A 16 2.78 -6.44 -2.21
N ASN A 17 2.33 -5.19 -2.43
CA ASN A 17 1.76 -4.35 -1.37
C ASN A 17 0.52 -5.02 -0.74
N ALA A 18 -0.37 -5.55 -1.57
CA ALA A 18 -1.56 -6.26 -1.11
C ALA A 18 -1.20 -7.59 -0.43
N ALA A 19 -0.34 -8.40 -1.05
CA ALA A 19 0.05 -9.70 -0.53
C ALA A 19 0.71 -9.62 0.86
N LEU A 20 1.55 -8.61 1.11
CA LEU A 20 2.16 -8.40 2.42
C LEU A 20 1.12 -8.09 3.51
N LEU A 21 0.06 -7.34 3.17
CA LEU A 21 -1.02 -7.01 4.11
C LEU A 21 -1.89 -8.24 4.40
N GLU A 22 -2.30 -8.96 3.34
CA GLU A 22 -3.12 -10.17 3.46
C GLU A 22 -2.45 -11.27 4.29
N ASN A 23 -1.13 -11.40 4.19
CA ASN A 23 -0.37 -12.39 4.96
C ASN A 23 0.05 -11.88 6.36
N GLY A 24 -0.40 -10.69 6.77
CA GLY A 24 -0.05 -10.13 8.08
C GLY A 24 1.43 -9.75 8.25
N LEU A 25 2.16 -9.60 7.14
CA LEU A 25 3.60 -9.30 7.10
C LEU A 25 3.89 -7.80 7.06
N ALA A 26 2.88 -6.96 6.86
CA ALA A 26 3.03 -5.50 6.83
C ALA A 26 1.84 -4.79 7.49
N LYS A 27 2.04 -3.50 7.78
CA LYS A 27 0.98 -2.57 8.19
C LYS A 27 1.05 -1.32 7.32
N ILE A 28 -0.12 -0.82 6.91
CA ILE A 28 -0.19 0.45 6.18
C ILE A 28 0.20 1.59 7.10
N LEU A 29 1.03 2.49 6.58
CA LEU A 29 1.33 3.77 7.23
C LEU A 29 0.33 4.82 6.73
N THR A 30 -0.74 5.02 7.50
CA THR A 30 -1.91 5.81 7.09
C THR A 30 -1.62 7.29 6.84
N THR A 31 -0.50 7.80 7.38
CA THR A 31 0.00 9.17 7.14
C THR A 31 0.19 9.50 5.65
N TYR A 32 0.33 8.49 4.78
CA TYR A 32 0.49 8.69 3.35
C TYR A 32 -0.79 8.47 2.53
N CYS A 33 -1.91 8.04 3.13
CA CYS A 33 -3.15 7.75 2.40
C CYS A 33 -3.68 8.97 1.63
N SER A 34 -3.61 10.18 2.21
CA SER A 34 -4.08 11.40 1.54
C SER A 34 -3.22 11.84 0.34
N LYS A 35 -1.99 11.33 0.23
CA LYS A 35 -1.03 11.67 -0.82
C LYS A 35 -0.80 10.56 -1.83
N SER A 36 -1.13 9.32 -1.45
CA SER A 36 -0.91 8.14 -2.27
C SER A 36 -2.00 8.04 -3.33
N GLU A 37 -1.60 7.86 -4.59
CA GLU A 37 -2.52 7.54 -5.69
C GLU A 37 -3.23 6.19 -5.49
N PHE A 38 -2.70 5.33 -4.60
CA PHE A 38 -3.24 4.00 -4.32
C PHE A 38 -4.29 3.99 -3.20
N ARG A 39 -4.64 5.14 -2.59
CA ARG A 39 -5.56 5.18 -1.42
C ARG A 39 -6.91 4.50 -1.70
N THR A 40 -7.38 4.55 -2.94
CA THR A 40 -8.68 4.01 -3.33
C THR A 40 -8.64 2.54 -3.72
N GLU A 41 -7.45 1.93 -3.78
CA GLU A 41 -7.34 0.48 -4.02
C GLU A 41 -7.91 -0.31 -2.83
N TRP A 42 -8.48 -1.49 -3.14
CA TRP A 42 -9.20 -2.29 -2.15
C TRP A 42 -8.33 -2.64 -0.93
N TRP A 43 -7.06 -2.99 -1.15
CA TRP A 43 -6.11 -3.34 -0.09
C TRP A 43 -5.67 -2.11 0.70
N ALA A 44 -5.73 -0.91 0.13
CA ALA A 44 -5.42 0.30 0.87
C ALA A 44 -6.56 0.61 1.85
N ARG A 45 -7.82 0.53 1.37
CA ARG A 45 -9.02 0.77 2.17
C ARG A 45 -9.23 -0.27 3.26
N ALA A 46 -9.11 -1.55 2.90
CA ALA A 46 -9.32 -2.66 3.84
C ALA A 46 -8.33 -2.62 5.03
N TYR A 47 -7.19 -1.95 4.88
CA TYR A 47 -6.12 -1.91 5.88
C TYR A 47 -5.82 -0.49 6.41
N GLY A 48 -6.72 0.49 6.19
CA GLY A 48 -6.74 1.75 6.95
C GLY A 48 -6.65 3.06 6.18
N CYS A 49 -6.67 3.05 4.84
CA CYS A 49 -6.83 4.27 4.05
C CYS A 49 -8.31 4.57 3.78
N ASP A 50 -8.94 5.42 4.59
CA ASP A 50 -10.31 5.92 4.38
C ASP A 50 -10.40 6.96 3.24
#